data_AF-A0A368FWN7-F1
#
_entry.id   AF-A0A368FWN7-F1
#
_cell.length_a   1.000
_cell.length_b   1.000
_cell.length_c   1.000
_cell.angle_alpha   90.00
_cell.angle_beta   90.00
_cell.angle_gamma   90.00
#
_symmetry.space_group_name_H-M   'P 1'
#
loop_
_entity.id
_entity.type
_entity.pdbx_description
1 polymer ?
#
loop_
_entity_poly.entity_id
_entity_poly.type
_entity_poly.pdbx_seq_one_letter_code
_entity_poly.pdbx_strand_id
1 'polypeptide(L)'
;MDPTGSHNDGEFLSPCRGVANIATFHLHAAHVKETLYYVEGYNLETNAKIFRSELRRRTGCSFEYYSAPFVCNAETLGLAVHGMDEAGQHFKREELFFCRNRTVEVSTIAPTTKPPPTASSSSKTISTKNSTVSPRTLPSTGPSVKPSTKSTPKATTKTTTKSRQSTSLTLTPSTKPSGGTTPAPLALHFDVVFLVDVSQDAQHLLGDMIDFARSLMSAFEVSQDSARAAVISVGAMDSNVVATFNTISSQNLLDQYLEMLFQYDEFDEQGQDIVGALGVTVYDDFLNAGYRKDIDNHLIIYLTATTKFNEDPHAVAEKILTDGTYGIITVGYGPQATDKKALQRISGGEKCTFSANNKDSLNRHEPAIQALIREASLNERKYCGN
;
A
#
# COMPACT_ATOMS: atom_id res chain seq x y z
N MET A 1 22.11 4.73 -29.04
CA MET A 1 21.84 3.42 -28.42
C MET A 1 22.89 3.23 -27.36
N ASP A 2 22.53 3.40 -26.09
CA ASP A 2 23.42 3.11 -24.96
C ASP A 2 23.21 1.64 -24.57
N PRO A 3 24.21 0.76 -24.76
CA PRO A 3 24.10 -0.66 -24.45
C PRO A 3 24.27 -0.97 -22.95
N THR A 4 24.45 0.05 -22.09
CA THR A 4 24.65 -0.12 -20.65
C THR A 4 23.46 0.31 -19.80
N GLY A 5 22.39 0.80 -20.42
CA GLY A 5 21.15 1.14 -19.73
C GLY A 5 20.37 -0.10 -19.33
N SER A 6 20.70 -0.70 -18.19
CA SER A 6 19.78 -1.56 -17.44
C SER A 6 18.71 -0.67 -16.82
N HIS A 7 17.63 -0.41 -17.54
CA HIS A 7 16.43 0.17 -16.96
C HIS A 7 15.64 -0.98 -16.33
N ASN A 8 15.52 -0.95 -15.00
CA ASN A 8 14.64 -1.83 -14.26
C ASN A 8 13.20 -1.35 -14.53
N ASP A 9 12.68 -1.76 -15.69
CA ASP A 9 11.33 -1.44 -16.13
C ASP A 9 10.34 -2.05 -15.13
N GLY A 10 9.79 -1.23 -14.22
CA GLY A 10 8.80 -1.68 -13.25
C GLY A 10 9.19 -1.58 -11.77
N GLU A 11 10.43 -1.19 -11.42
CA GLU A 11 10.84 -1.15 -10.00
C GLU A 11 10.02 -0.13 -9.16
N PHE A 12 9.46 0.91 -9.80
CA PHE A 12 8.63 1.91 -9.13
C PHE A 12 7.48 2.40 -10.01
N LEU A 13 6.24 2.10 -9.60
CA LEU A 13 5.02 2.70 -10.17
C LEU A 13 4.93 4.23 -9.95
N SER A 14 5.81 4.81 -9.12
CA SER A 14 5.71 6.18 -8.65
C SER A 14 7.00 6.95 -8.92
N PRO A 15 6.95 8.14 -9.54
CA PRO A 15 8.14 8.92 -9.83
C PRO A 15 8.82 9.41 -8.54
N CYS A 16 10.15 9.43 -8.53
CA CYS A 16 10.95 10.01 -7.46
C CYS A 16 10.98 11.54 -7.55
N ARG A 17 10.83 12.20 -6.40
CA ARG A 17 10.82 13.65 -6.28
C ARG A 17 12.22 14.23 -6.49
N GLY A 18 12.29 15.33 -7.22
CA GLY A 18 13.53 16.10 -7.42
C GLY A 18 14.59 15.44 -8.32
N VAL A 19 14.30 14.28 -8.91
CA VAL A 19 15.18 13.61 -9.88
C VAL A 19 14.47 13.41 -11.23
N ALA A 20 15.24 13.08 -12.26
CA ALA A 20 14.70 12.76 -13.57
C ALA A 20 14.03 11.38 -13.54
N ASN A 21 12.75 11.34 -13.93
CA ASN A 21 11.93 10.14 -14.06
C ASN A 21 11.58 9.91 -15.52
N ILE A 22 11.32 8.67 -15.88
CA ILE A 22 10.81 8.28 -17.20
C ILE A 22 9.51 7.52 -16.95
N ALA A 23 8.42 7.93 -17.60
CA ALA A 23 7.17 7.18 -17.55
C ALA A 23 7.21 6.14 -18.67
N THR A 24 6.90 4.88 -18.32
CA THR A 24 6.85 3.76 -19.25
C THR A 24 5.43 3.21 -19.32
N PHE A 25 4.99 2.82 -20.52
CA PHE A 25 3.62 2.35 -20.76
C PHE A 25 3.64 1.10 -21.63
N HIS A 26 2.65 0.24 -21.39
CA HIS A 26 2.36 -0.93 -22.19
C HIS A 26 0.94 -0.82 -22.74
N LEU A 27 0.75 -1.14 -24.02
CA LEU A 27 -0.58 -1.36 -24.60
C LEU A 27 -0.96 -2.83 -24.41
N HIS A 28 -1.91 -3.08 -23.51
CA HIS A 28 -2.43 -4.43 -23.21
C HIS A 28 -3.17 -5.08 -24.40
N ALA A 29 -3.45 -4.36 -25.48
CA ALA A 29 -4.20 -4.89 -26.61
C ALA A 29 -3.33 -5.74 -27.56
N ALA A 30 -3.77 -6.98 -27.81
CA ALA A 30 -3.21 -7.93 -28.78
C ALA A 30 -3.36 -7.51 -30.27
N HIS A 31 -3.69 -6.25 -30.56
CA HIS A 31 -4.02 -5.76 -31.89
C HIS A 31 -3.06 -4.66 -32.38
N VAL A 32 -2.54 -4.86 -33.59
CA VAL A 32 -1.36 -4.18 -34.16
C VAL A 32 -1.60 -2.70 -34.53
N LYS A 33 -2.77 -2.12 -34.21
CA LYS A 33 -3.19 -0.80 -34.71
C LYS A 33 -3.39 0.27 -33.64
N GLU A 34 -3.43 -0.08 -32.36
CA GLU A 34 -3.49 0.93 -31.31
C GLU A 34 -2.16 1.66 -31.19
N THR A 35 -2.20 2.95 -30.85
CA THR A 35 -0.98 3.76 -30.70
C THR A 35 -1.15 4.81 -29.62
N LEU A 36 -0.17 4.88 -28.72
CA LEU A 36 -0.03 5.98 -27.76
C LEU A 36 0.73 7.15 -28.41
N TYR A 37 0.22 8.36 -28.25
CA TYR A 37 0.81 9.56 -28.85
C TYR A 37 1.65 10.36 -27.87
N TYR A 38 1.07 10.73 -26.74
CA TYR A 38 1.72 11.58 -25.76
C TYR A 38 1.13 11.38 -24.37
N VAL A 39 1.91 11.77 -23.38
CA VAL A 39 1.53 11.80 -21.97
C VAL A 39 1.62 13.23 -21.45
N GLU A 40 0.71 13.59 -20.55
CA GLU A 40 0.74 14.84 -19.81
C GLU A 40 0.73 14.56 -18.31
N GLY A 41 1.63 15.21 -17.57
CA GLY A 41 1.62 15.21 -16.11
C GLY A 41 1.08 16.54 -15.58
N TYR A 42 0.25 16.50 -14.55
CA TYR A 42 -0.33 17.67 -13.90
C TYR A 42 -0.35 17.53 -12.38
N ASN A 43 -0.20 18.65 -11.69
CA ASN A 43 -0.40 18.75 -10.25
C ASN A 43 -1.91 18.81 -10.00
N LEU A 44 -2.45 17.93 -9.16
CA LEU A 44 -3.90 17.81 -8.95
C LEU A 44 -4.49 18.92 -8.09
N GLU A 45 -3.71 19.46 -7.16
CA GLU A 45 -4.15 20.53 -6.26
C GLU A 45 -4.33 21.86 -7.00
N THR A 46 -3.40 22.13 -7.92
CA THR A 46 -3.32 23.40 -8.67
C THR A 46 -3.85 23.28 -10.09
N ASN A 47 -4.09 22.05 -10.56
CA ASN A 47 -4.36 21.71 -11.95
C ASN A 47 -3.29 22.22 -12.93
N ALA A 48 -2.07 22.48 -12.43
CA ALA A 48 -0.98 23.01 -13.23
C ALA A 48 -0.29 21.88 -14.02
N LYS A 49 -0.09 22.09 -15.31
CA LYS A 49 0.66 21.14 -16.15
C LYS A 49 2.14 21.13 -15.75
N ILE A 50 2.62 19.96 -15.33
CA ILE A 50 4.02 19.72 -14.94
C ILE A 50 4.85 19.39 -16.18
N PHE A 51 4.37 18.49 -17.04
CA PHE A 51 5.06 18.13 -18.27
C PHE A 51 4.09 17.67 -19.36
N ARG A 52 4.59 17.67 -20.60
CA ARG A 52 3.99 16.97 -21.75
C ARG A 52 5.11 16.34 -22.55
N SER A 53 4.96 15.07 -22.90
CA SER A 53 5.93 14.35 -23.70
C SER A 53 5.25 13.51 -24.76
N GLU A 54 5.74 13.58 -25.99
CA GLU A 54 5.48 12.54 -26.98
C GLU A 54 6.01 11.20 -26.48
N LEU A 55 5.27 10.13 -26.76
CA LEU A 55 5.64 8.78 -26.38
C LEU A 55 6.44 8.13 -27.50
N ARG A 56 7.62 7.63 -27.15
CA ARG A 56 8.52 6.96 -28.09
C ARG A 56 8.41 5.47 -27.91
N ARG A 57 8.38 4.74 -29.03
CA ARG A 57 8.31 3.29 -29.02
C ARG A 57 9.70 2.66 -28.97
N ARG A 58 9.86 1.59 -28.20
CA ARG A 58 11.02 0.69 -28.17
C ARG A 58 10.59 -0.73 -28.52
N THR A 59 11.48 -1.50 -29.13
CA THR A 59 11.21 -2.88 -29.55
C THR A 59 11.85 -3.87 -28.60
N GLY A 60 11.12 -4.92 -28.21
CA GLY A 60 11.66 -6.00 -27.36
C GLY A 60 11.68 -5.68 -25.85
N CYS A 61 10.77 -4.81 -25.39
CA CYS A 61 10.62 -4.48 -23.97
C CYS A 61 9.17 -4.69 -23.54
N SER A 62 8.94 -5.05 -22.28
CA SER A 62 7.59 -5.28 -21.71
C SER A 62 6.75 -4.01 -21.64
N PHE A 63 7.38 -2.83 -21.53
CA PHE A 63 6.73 -1.52 -21.65
C PHE A 63 7.26 -0.81 -22.90
N GLU A 64 6.57 -0.95 -24.02
CA GLU A 64 7.08 -0.53 -25.32
C GLU A 64 7.01 0.98 -25.57
N TYR A 65 6.35 1.76 -24.72
CA TYR A 65 6.32 3.22 -24.82
C TYR A 65 7.03 3.88 -23.65
N TYR A 66 7.77 4.96 -23.91
CA TYR A 66 8.41 5.76 -22.87
C TYR A 66 8.34 7.25 -23.15
N SER A 67 8.31 8.05 -22.09
CA SER A 67 8.33 9.52 -22.14
C SER A 67 9.75 10.08 -22.22
N ALA A 68 9.86 11.37 -22.55
CA ALA A 68 11.03 12.15 -22.20
C ALA A 68 11.16 12.25 -20.67
N PRO A 69 12.38 12.47 -20.14
CA PRO A 69 12.58 12.64 -18.72
C PRO A 69 11.77 13.80 -18.15
N PHE A 70 11.17 13.61 -16.97
CA PHE A 70 10.45 14.65 -16.24
C PHE A 70 10.84 14.64 -14.76
N VAL A 71 10.76 15.79 -14.10
CA VAL A 71 11.01 15.90 -12.66
C VAL A 71 9.67 16.05 -11.96
N CYS A 72 9.34 15.14 -11.05
CA CYS A 72 8.20 15.37 -10.18
C CYS A 72 8.62 16.22 -8.97
N ASN A 73 7.95 17.35 -8.77
CA ASN A 73 8.19 18.23 -7.62
C ASN A 73 6.95 18.40 -6.73
N ALA A 74 5.80 17.93 -7.19
CA ALA A 74 4.55 17.89 -6.46
C ALA A 74 4.53 16.69 -5.49
N GLU A 75 3.54 16.65 -4.59
CA GLU A 75 3.25 15.47 -3.75
C GLU A 75 2.49 14.41 -4.54
N THR A 76 1.52 14.86 -5.34
CA THR A 76 0.73 14.03 -6.24
C THR A 76 0.93 14.46 -7.70
N LEU A 77 0.90 13.47 -8.59
CA LEU A 77 0.99 13.62 -10.03
C LEU A 77 -0.21 12.93 -10.66
N GLY A 78 -1.11 13.71 -11.27
CA GLY A 78 -2.05 13.16 -12.23
C GLY A 78 -1.33 12.97 -13.56
N LEU A 79 -1.55 11.82 -14.21
CA LEU A 79 -0.94 11.49 -15.49
C LEU A 79 -2.04 11.11 -16.48
N ALA A 80 -2.08 11.82 -17.61
CA ALA A 80 -3.03 11.58 -18.68
C ALA A 80 -2.32 11.07 -19.92
N VAL A 81 -2.62 9.84 -20.34
CA VAL A 81 -2.10 9.23 -21.57
C VAL A 81 -3.14 9.36 -22.68
N HIS A 82 -2.69 9.80 -23.86
CA HIS A 82 -3.53 9.98 -25.03
C HIS A 82 -3.12 9.01 -26.13
N GLY A 83 -4.10 8.39 -26.77
CA GLY A 83 -3.87 7.45 -27.87
C GLY A 83 -5.02 7.40 -28.85
N MET A 84 -4.95 6.42 -29.73
CA MET A 84 -5.98 6.06 -30.69
C MET A 84 -6.20 4.55 -30.66
N ASP A 85 -7.47 4.14 -30.61
CA ASP A 85 -7.86 2.75 -30.65
C ASP A 85 -7.85 2.19 -32.09
N GLU A 86 -8.18 0.91 -32.25
CA GLU A 86 -8.23 0.23 -33.54
C GLU A 86 -9.29 0.77 -34.52
N ALA A 87 -10.33 1.45 -34.01
CA ALA A 87 -11.40 2.06 -34.78
C ALA A 87 -11.07 3.50 -35.21
N GLY A 88 -9.89 4.00 -34.83
CA GLY A 88 -9.47 5.37 -35.10
C GLY A 88 -10.06 6.39 -34.13
N GLN A 89 -10.66 5.96 -33.03
CA GLN A 89 -11.18 6.86 -32.00
C GLN A 89 -10.08 7.25 -31.03
N HIS A 90 -10.04 8.54 -30.69
CA HIS A 90 -9.12 9.05 -29.70
C HIS A 90 -9.58 8.68 -28.30
N PHE A 91 -8.65 8.23 -27.46
CA PHE A 91 -8.90 7.98 -26.04
C PHE A 91 -7.93 8.76 -25.16
N LYS A 92 -8.36 8.96 -23.91
CA LYS A 92 -7.57 9.53 -22.82
C LYS A 92 -7.77 8.65 -21.59
N ARG A 93 -6.68 8.16 -21.00
CA ARG A 93 -6.69 7.45 -19.72
C ARG A 93 -5.96 8.30 -18.69
N GLU A 94 -6.54 8.43 -17.51
CA GLU A 94 -5.96 9.19 -16.40
C GLU A 94 -5.66 8.28 -15.24
N GLU A 95 -4.51 8.51 -14.61
CA GLU A 95 -4.06 7.75 -13.45
C GLU A 95 -3.38 8.68 -12.44
N LEU A 96 -3.44 8.29 -11.18
CA LEU A 96 -2.92 9.05 -10.06
C LEU A 96 -1.65 8.38 -9.51
N PHE A 97 -0.60 9.18 -9.36
CA PHE A 97 0.66 8.75 -8.78
C PHE A 97 1.07 9.67 -7.63
N PHE A 98 1.81 9.13 -6.67
CA PHE A 98 2.47 9.90 -5.61
C PHE A 98 3.94 10.08 -5.98
N CYS A 99 4.50 11.26 -5.74
CA CYS A 99 5.90 11.52 -6.04
C CYS A 99 6.78 11.29 -4.80
N ARG A 100 7.57 10.21 -4.84
CA ARG A 100 8.28 9.67 -3.68
C ARG A 100 9.54 10.44 -3.35
N ASN A 101 9.78 10.80 -2.10
CA ASN A 101 11.11 11.27 -1.69
C ASN A 101 12.08 10.09 -1.62
N ARG A 102 13.23 10.20 -2.29
CA ARG A 102 14.29 9.18 -2.18
C ARG A 102 15.15 9.48 -0.94
N THR A 103 14.87 8.83 0.19
CA THR A 103 15.80 8.68 1.33
C THR A 103 16.58 7.38 1.17
N VAL A 104 17.26 7.21 0.04
CA VAL A 104 18.18 6.07 -0.13
C VAL A 104 19.57 6.55 0.24
N GLU A 105 19.95 6.40 1.51
CA GLU A 105 21.37 6.25 1.86
C GLU A 105 21.81 4.86 1.39
N VAL A 106 22.21 4.76 0.13
CA VAL A 106 22.96 3.60 -0.34
C VAL A 106 24.31 3.66 0.36
N SER A 107 24.50 2.86 1.40
CA SER A 107 25.85 2.53 1.88
C SER A 107 26.57 1.78 0.75
N THR A 108 27.31 2.54 -0.05
CA THR A 108 28.18 2.02 -1.10
C THR A 108 29.41 1.45 -0.43
N ILE A 109 29.31 0.23 0.11
CA ILE A 109 30.51 -0.55 0.39
C ILE A 109 31.01 -1.08 -0.95
N ALA A 110 31.86 -0.29 -1.61
CA ALA A 110 32.57 -0.71 -2.80
C ALA A 110 33.50 -1.91 -2.46
N PRO A 111 33.51 -2.99 -3.26
CA PRO A 111 34.43 -4.10 -3.05
C PRO A 111 35.84 -3.66 -3.42
N THR A 112 36.67 -3.35 -2.43
CA THR A 112 38.08 -3.01 -2.65
C THR A 112 38.91 -4.29 -2.70
N THR A 113 39.24 -4.72 -3.92
CA THR A 113 40.32 -5.66 -4.18
C THR A 113 41.59 -4.89 -4.54
N LYS A 114 42.50 -4.67 -3.57
CA LYS A 114 43.95 -4.68 -3.83
C LYS A 114 44.76 -4.78 -2.52
N PRO A 115 45.95 -5.42 -2.58
CA PRO A 115 46.71 -5.96 -1.45
C PRO A 115 47.55 -4.88 -0.72
N PRO A 116 48.04 -5.19 0.51
CA PRO A 116 48.63 -4.20 1.40
C PRO A 116 50.01 -3.74 0.93
N PRO A 117 50.33 -2.45 1.17
CA PRO A 117 51.66 -2.15 1.67
C PRO A 117 51.68 -1.08 2.77
N THR A 118 52.39 -1.45 3.85
CA THR A 118 53.47 -0.70 4.52
C THR A 118 53.20 0.70 5.10
N ALA A 119 53.51 0.80 6.39
CA ALA A 119 53.46 1.98 7.25
C ALA A 119 54.31 3.18 6.77
N SER A 120 53.80 4.41 7.00
CA SER A 120 54.54 5.51 7.65
C SER A 120 53.65 6.73 7.94
N SER A 121 53.64 7.13 9.23
CA SER A 121 53.80 8.49 9.80
C SER A 121 53.14 9.75 9.21
N SER A 122 52.38 10.42 10.10
CA SER A 122 52.23 11.89 10.34
C SER A 122 51.59 12.76 9.23
N SER A 123 50.54 13.57 9.48
CA SER A 123 50.57 14.79 10.28
C SER A 123 49.24 15.58 10.16
N LYS A 124 49.14 16.59 11.03
CA LYS A 124 48.04 17.45 11.49
C LYS A 124 47.25 18.29 10.45
N THR A 125 45.95 18.43 10.77
CA THR A 125 45.15 19.67 10.98
C THR A 125 45.18 20.78 9.93
N ILE A 126 44.00 21.27 9.51
CA ILE A 126 43.53 22.67 9.68
C ILE A 126 42.05 22.79 9.34
N SER A 127 41.34 23.45 10.25
CA SER A 127 39.95 23.88 10.19
C SER A 127 39.88 25.28 9.60
N THR A 128 38.84 25.60 8.82
CA THR A 128 38.32 26.97 8.75
C THR A 128 36.83 26.96 8.48
N LYS A 129 36.09 27.43 9.50
CA LYS A 129 34.76 28.03 9.41
C LYS A 129 34.81 29.26 8.50
N ASN A 130 33.71 29.57 7.81
CA ASN A 130 33.19 30.93 7.83
C ASN A 130 31.70 30.99 7.51
N SER A 131 31.06 31.89 8.24
CA SER A 131 29.63 32.10 8.41
C SER A 131 29.04 33.14 7.45
N THR A 132 27.70 33.20 7.48
CA THR A 132 26.85 34.42 7.46
C THR A 132 26.60 35.13 6.12
N VAL A 133 25.33 35.29 5.72
CA VAL A 133 24.44 36.46 6.00
C VAL A 133 23.18 36.38 5.10
N SER A 134 21.99 36.46 5.73
CA SER A 134 20.71 36.80 5.09
C SER A 134 20.60 38.31 4.82
N PRO A 135 19.75 38.73 3.87
CA PRO A 135 19.06 40.00 4.03
C PRO A 135 17.53 39.88 4.08
N ARG A 136 17.00 40.90 4.77
CA ARG A 136 15.68 41.12 5.33
C ARG A 136 14.83 41.97 4.37
N THR A 137 13.52 41.71 4.46
CA THR A 137 12.30 42.43 4.03
C THR A 137 12.34 43.95 3.75
N LEU A 138 11.44 44.44 2.87
CA LEU A 138 10.27 45.33 3.19
C LEU A 138 9.35 45.57 1.94
N PRO A 139 8.20 46.31 1.99
CA PRO A 139 6.84 45.78 1.76
C PRO A 139 6.08 46.48 0.60
N SER A 140 4.85 46.04 0.30
CA SER A 140 3.87 46.89 -0.41
C SER A 140 2.40 46.53 -0.10
N THR A 141 1.60 47.58 -0.08
CA THR A 141 0.23 47.81 0.41
C THR A 141 -0.90 47.35 -0.53
N GLY A 142 -2.11 47.17 0.02
CA GLY A 142 -3.35 46.65 -0.63
C GLY A 142 -4.03 47.54 -1.69
N PRO A 143 -5.28 47.27 -2.12
CA PRO A 143 -6.47 47.32 -1.25
C PRO A 143 -7.60 46.29 -1.48
N SER A 144 -8.55 46.32 -0.55
CA SER A 144 -9.78 45.52 -0.39
C SER A 144 -10.95 45.95 -1.27
N VAL A 145 -11.76 44.99 -1.79
CA VAL A 145 -13.18 45.17 -2.15
C VAL A 145 -13.99 43.88 -1.89
N LYS A 146 -15.16 44.05 -1.26
CA LYS A 146 -16.21 43.06 -0.95
C LYS A 146 -17.49 43.48 -1.70
N PRO A 147 -18.34 42.55 -2.19
CA PRO A 147 -19.77 42.55 -1.79
C PRO A 147 -20.37 41.12 -1.70
N SER A 148 -21.09 40.72 -0.63
CA SER A 148 -22.54 40.87 -0.36
C SER A 148 -23.49 39.89 -1.09
N THR A 149 -23.90 38.85 -0.35
CA THR A 149 -25.26 38.26 -0.13
C THR A 149 -26.37 38.29 -1.20
N LYS A 150 -27.00 37.11 -1.41
CA LYS A 150 -28.48 36.95 -1.41
C LYS A 150 -28.96 35.50 -1.19
N SER A 151 -29.81 35.33 -0.18
CA SER A 151 -30.71 34.21 0.13
C SER A 151 -31.88 34.14 -0.88
N THR A 152 -32.67 33.07 -1.12
CA THR A 152 -33.59 32.22 -0.31
C THR A 152 -34.40 31.37 -1.35
N PRO A 153 -35.47 30.56 -1.06
CA PRO A 153 -35.81 29.61 0.01
C PRO A 153 -36.29 28.19 -0.48
N LYS A 154 -36.10 27.19 0.40
CA LYS A 154 -37.05 26.19 0.94
C LYS A 154 -38.12 25.53 0.04
N ALA A 155 -38.13 24.19 0.03
CA ALA A 155 -39.36 23.38 -0.04
C ALA A 155 -39.28 22.21 0.94
N THR A 156 -40.33 22.07 1.75
CA THR A 156 -40.52 21.09 2.82
C THR A 156 -41.66 20.18 2.38
N THR A 157 -41.55 18.86 2.55
CA THR A 157 -42.72 17.99 2.44
C THR A 157 -42.69 16.96 3.58
N LYS A 158 -43.66 17.13 4.48
CA LYS A 158 -44.07 16.18 5.51
C LYS A 158 -44.90 15.08 4.86
N THR A 159 -44.74 13.82 5.25
CA THR A 159 -45.82 12.83 5.12
C THR A 159 -45.81 11.84 6.29
N THR A 160 -46.74 12.10 7.19
CA THR A 160 -47.55 11.21 8.05
C THR A 160 -47.16 9.76 8.31
N THR A 161 -46.98 9.50 9.61
CA THR A 161 -47.18 8.26 10.36
C THR A 161 -48.57 7.64 10.14
N LYS A 162 -48.67 6.30 10.06
CA LYS A 162 -49.81 5.53 10.60
C LYS A 162 -49.35 4.14 11.05
N SER A 163 -49.64 3.86 12.32
CA SER A 163 -49.44 2.61 13.04
C SER A 163 -50.51 1.58 12.70
N ARG A 164 -50.19 0.29 12.88
CA ARG A 164 -51.18 -0.77 13.11
C ARG A 164 -50.60 -1.89 13.98
N GLN A 165 -50.98 -1.87 15.26
CA GLN A 165 -51.12 -3.02 16.19
C GLN A 165 -52.04 -4.10 15.56
N SER A 166 -52.11 -5.38 15.93
CA SER A 166 -51.50 -6.26 16.94
C SER A 166 -51.99 -7.67 16.56
N THR A 167 -51.25 -8.73 16.87
CA THR A 167 -51.88 -10.04 17.15
C THR A 167 -50.97 -10.83 18.09
N SER A 168 -51.40 -10.93 19.34
CA SER A 168 -50.76 -11.70 20.40
C SER A 168 -51.11 -13.17 20.27
N LEU A 169 -50.10 -14.04 20.25
CA LEU A 169 -50.25 -15.44 20.62
C LEU A 169 -49.28 -15.74 21.76
N THR A 170 -49.87 -15.99 22.93
CA THR A 170 -49.19 -16.40 24.15
C THR A 170 -48.89 -17.90 24.06
N LEU A 171 -47.61 -18.28 24.03
CA LEU A 171 -47.16 -19.65 24.26
C LEU A 171 -46.06 -19.65 25.33
N THR A 172 -46.28 -20.57 26.28
CA THR A 172 -45.53 -21.00 27.47
C THR A 172 -44.01 -20.79 27.51
N PRO A 173 -43.41 -20.63 28.73
CA PRO A 173 -41.99 -20.36 28.90
C PRO A 173 -41.16 -21.60 28.59
N SER A 174 -40.48 -21.57 27.44
CA SER A 174 -39.34 -22.46 27.16
C SER A 174 -38.08 -21.79 27.69
N THR A 175 -37.31 -22.53 28.49
CA THR A 175 -36.00 -22.14 29.02
C THR A 175 -35.07 -21.78 27.86
N LYS A 176 -34.87 -20.48 27.67
CA LYS A 176 -33.94 -19.89 26.70
C LYS A 176 -32.50 -20.33 27.04
N PRO A 177 -31.74 -20.94 26.12
CA PRO A 177 -30.31 -21.05 26.27
C PRO A 177 -29.72 -19.64 26.36
N SER A 178 -28.94 -19.40 27.40
CA SER A 178 -28.23 -18.14 27.63
C SER A 178 -27.52 -17.72 26.34
N GLY A 179 -27.89 -16.55 25.82
CA GLY A 179 -27.25 -15.97 24.65
C GLY A 179 -25.79 -15.70 24.98
N GLY A 180 -24.87 -16.36 24.28
CA GLY A 180 -23.48 -15.95 24.25
C GLY A 180 -23.44 -14.49 23.80
N THR A 181 -23.14 -13.60 24.72
CA THR A 181 -22.94 -12.20 24.40
C THR A 181 -21.60 -12.16 23.69
N THR A 182 -21.58 -11.90 22.38
CA THR A 182 -20.33 -11.65 21.66
C THR A 182 -19.58 -10.57 22.45
N PRO A 183 -18.33 -10.81 22.90
CA PRO A 183 -17.57 -9.81 23.62
C PRO A 183 -17.49 -8.53 22.80
N ALA A 184 -17.61 -7.37 23.46
CA ALA A 184 -17.41 -6.11 22.79
C ALA A 184 -15.99 -6.05 22.19
N PRO A 185 -15.79 -5.40 21.02
CA PRO A 185 -14.46 -5.23 20.45
C PRO A 185 -13.50 -4.55 21.44
N LEU A 186 -12.25 -5.03 21.48
CA LEU A 186 -11.25 -4.53 22.41
C LEU A 186 -10.58 -3.26 21.86
N ALA A 187 -10.60 -2.18 22.63
CA ALA A 187 -9.79 -0.98 22.37
C ALA A 187 -8.31 -1.28 22.63
N LEU A 188 -7.59 -1.70 21.59
CA LEU A 188 -6.16 -2.02 21.63
C LEU A 188 -5.40 -1.11 20.66
N HIS A 189 -4.26 -0.58 21.08
CA HIS A 189 -3.40 0.26 20.24
C HIS A 189 -2.41 -0.61 19.45
N PHE A 190 -2.68 -0.77 18.15
CA PHE A 190 -1.75 -1.40 17.20
C PHE A 190 -2.04 -0.95 15.77
N ASP A 191 -1.02 -0.99 14.92
CA ASP A 191 -1.14 -0.73 13.49
C ASP A 191 -0.96 -2.06 12.74
N VAL A 192 -1.89 -2.39 11.85
CA VAL A 192 -1.81 -3.59 11.00
C VAL A 192 -1.92 -3.26 9.52
N VAL A 193 -1.01 -3.80 8.71
CA VAL A 193 -1.13 -3.81 7.25
C VAL A 193 -1.59 -5.19 6.81
N PHE A 194 -2.68 -5.26 6.05
CA PHE A 194 -3.05 -6.46 5.32
C PHE A 194 -2.42 -6.41 3.93
N LEU A 195 -1.50 -7.34 3.66
CA LEU A 195 -1.03 -7.64 2.31
C LEU A 195 -1.89 -8.79 1.79
N VAL A 196 -2.76 -8.54 0.81
CA VAL A 196 -3.72 -9.53 0.34
C VAL A 196 -3.45 -9.87 -1.11
N ASP A 197 -3.20 -11.16 -1.35
CA ASP A 197 -2.98 -11.73 -2.68
C ASP A 197 -4.21 -11.59 -3.58
N VAL A 198 -3.99 -11.00 -4.74
CA VAL A 198 -5.00 -10.77 -5.80
C VAL A 198 -4.56 -11.37 -7.14
N SER A 199 -3.56 -12.26 -7.14
CA SER A 199 -3.04 -12.98 -8.31
C SER A 199 -3.97 -14.10 -8.81
N GLN A 200 -3.64 -14.73 -9.94
CA GLN A 200 -4.36 -15.88 -10.51
C GLN A 200 -4.75 -16.95 -9.50
N ASP A 201 -3.83 -17.36 -8.62
CA ASP A 201 -4.11 -18.44 -7.67
C ASP A 201 -5.15 -18.02 -6.60
N ALA A 202 -5.38 -16.71 -6.42
CA ALA A 202 -6.33 -16.14 -5.47
C ALA A 202 -7.77 -16.00 -6.00
N GLN A 203 -8.03 -16.21 -7.30
CA GLN A 203 -9.33 -15.93 -7.95
C GLN A 203 -10.56 -16.46 -7.19
N HIS A 204 -10.46 -17.68 -6.66
CA HIS A 204 -11.56 -18.33 -5.93
C HIS A 204 -11.39 -18.29 -4.41
N LEU A 205 -10.34 -17.65 -3.92
CA LEU A 205 -9.94 -17.63 -2.51
C LEU A 205 -9.95 -16.22 -1.91
N LEU A 206 -9.92 -15.17 -2.75
CA LEU A 206 -9.88 -13.77 -2.32
C LEU A 206 -11.03 -13.41 -1.37
N GLY A 207 -12.26 -13.83 -1.68
CA GLY A 207 -13.42 -13.59 -0.81
C GLY A 207 -13.26 -14.19 0.59
N ASP A 208 -12.67 -15.38 0.69
CA ASP A 208 -12.40 -16.02 1.99
C ASP A 208 -11.26 -15.31 2.75
N MET A 209 -10.23 -14.82 2.05
CA MET A 209 -9.16 -14.02 2.67
C MET A 209 -9.68 -12.67 3.18
N ILE A 210 -10.57 -12.01 2.44
CA ILE A 210 -11.27 -10.79 2.86
C ILE A 210 -12.12 -11.06 4.10
N ASP A 211 -12.93 -12.12 4.08
CA ASP A 211 -13.76 -12.52 5.22
C ASP A 211 -12.92 -12.82 6.47
N PHE A 212 -11.78 -13.49 6.28
CA PHE A 212 -10.84 -13.77 7.37
C PHE A 212 -10.25 -12.49 7.96
N ALA A 213 -9.78 -11.55 7.13
CA ALA A 213 -9.25 -10.26 7.61
C ALA A 213 -10.32 -9.46 8.40
N ARG A 214 -11.55 -9.45 7.88
CA ARG A 214 -12.72 -8.82 8.53
C ARG A 214 -13.03 -9.47 9.87
N SER A 215 -13.15 -10.79 9.91
CA SER A 215 -13.46 -11.55 11.12
C SER A 215 -12.36 -11.40 12.17
N LEU A 216 -11.09 -11.49 11.74
CA LEU A 216 -9.93 -11.29 12.59
C LEU A 216 -9.98 -9.93 13.31
N MET A 217 -10.27 -8.86 12.56
CA MET A 217 -10.31 -7.49 13.09
C MET A 217 -11.56 -7.18 13.92
N SER A 218 -12.65 -7.94 13.76
CA SER A 218 -13.88 -7.75 14.53
C SER A 218 -13.71 -7.88 16.05
N ALA A 219 -12.62 -8.51 16.50
CA ALA A 219 -12.26 -8.61 17.92
C ALA A 219 -11.65 -7.32 18.49
N PHE A 220 -11.37 -6.32 17.65
CA PHE A 220 -10.73 -5.06 18.01
C PHE A 220 -11.58 -3.86 17.60
N GLU A 221 -11.48 -2.78 18.36
CA GLU A 221 -12.07 -1.52 17.95
C GLU A 221 -11.20 -0.91 16.84
N VAL A 222 -11.63 -1.00 15.57
CA VAL A 222 -10.95 -0.33 14.45
C VAL A 222 -11.30 1.15 14.47
N SER A 223 -10.30 2.00 14.74
CA SER A 223 -10.46 3.45 14.76
C SER A 223 -9.09 4.15 14.64
N GLN A 224 -9.11 5.48 14.48
CA GLN A 224 -7.87 6.26 14.49
C GLN A 224 -7.20 6.33 15.89
N ASP A 225 -7.94 6.04 16.96
CA ASP A 225 -7.43 6.09 18.33
C ASP A 225 -7.00 4.71 18.85
N SER A 226 -7.56 3.62 18.33
CA SER A 226 -7.30 2.24 18.78
C SER A 226 -6.55 1.42 17.72
N ALA A 227 -7.18 0.46 17.06
CA ALA A 227 -6.54 -0.35 16.02
C ALA A 227 -6.61 0.38 14.66
N ARG A 228 -5.44 0.69 14.07
CA ARG A 228 -5.37 1.26 12.71
C ARG A 228 -5.06 0.14 11.73
N ALA A 229 -5.73 0.17 10.58
CA ALA A 229 -5.52 -0.78 9.52
C ALA A 229 -5.12 -0.08 8.22
N ALA A 230 -4.31 -0.76 7.42
CA ALA A 230 -3.98 -0.41 6.05
C ALA A 230 -4.13 -1.66 5.17
N VAL A 231 -4.33 -1.47 3.87
CA VAL A 231 -4.57 -2.57 2.91
C VAL A 231 -3.71 -2.33 1.67
N ILE A 232 -2.97 -3.36 1.27
CA ILE A 232 -2.17 -3.40 0.05
C ILE A 232 -2.57 -4.67 -0.70
N SER A 233 -2.87 -4.53 -1.99
CA SER A 233 -3.05 -5.68 -2.87
C SER A 233 -1.67 -6.21 -3.29
N VAL A 234 -1.52 -7.52 -3.32
CA VAL A 234 -0.32 -8.19 -3.82
C VAL A 234 -0.69 -8.90 -5.11
N GLY A 235 -0.46 -8.20 -6.23
CA GLY A 235 -0.71 -8.72 -7.57
C GLY A 235 0.43 -9.59 -8.08
N ALA A 236 0.24 -10.13 -9.27
CA ALA A 236 1.23 -10.92 -9.97
C ALA A 236 2.28 -10.05 -10.67
N MET A 237 1.91 -8.87 -11.14
CA MET A 237 2.80 -7.92 -11.80
C MET A 237 3.27 -6.83 -10.85
N ASP A 238 2.35 -6.33 -10.02
CA ASP A 238 2.60 -5.21 -9.12
C ASP A 238 1.75 -5.25 -7.84
N SER A 239 2.13 -4.42 -6.87
CA SER A 239 1.42 -4.26 -5.61
C SER A 239 0.91 -2.85 -5.42
N ASN A 240 -0.36 -2.71 -5.03
CA ASN A 240 -1.04 -1.42 -4.97
C ASN A 240 -1.50 -1.08 -3.55
N VAL A 241 -1.27 0.17 -3.13
CA VAL A 241 -1.82 0.69 -1.87
C VAL A 241 -3.31 0.94 -2.07
N VAL A 242 -4.13 0.11 -1.43
CA VAL A 242 -5.59 0.24 -1.47
C VAL A 242 -6.08 1.19 -0.38
N ALA A 243 -5.45 1.15 0.80
CA ALA A 243 -5.77 2.00 1.95
C ALA A 243 -4.54 2.22 2.84
N THR A 244 -4.42 3.41 3.42
CA THR A 244 -3.38 3.77 4.41
C THR A 244 -3.97 3.89 5.82
N PHE A 245 -3.12 3.97 6.84
CA PHE A 245 -3.55 3.97 8.24
C PHE A 245 -4.48 5.12 8.62
N ASN A 246 -4.40 6.28 7.94
CA ASN A 246 -5.26 7.44 8.17
C ASN A 246 -6.60 7.40 7.41
N THR A 247 -6.80 6.47 6.46
CA THR A 247 -8.06 6.39 5.68
C THR A 247 -9.12 5.52 6.37
N ILE A 248 -8.69 4.46 7.07
CA ILE A 248 -9.59 3.52 7.73
C ILE A 248 -9.85 3.97 9.18
N SER A 249 -11.01 4.58 9.42
CA SER A 249 -11.41 5.08 10.75
C SER A 249 -12.49 4.25 11.45
N SER A 250 -12.95 3.17 10.82
CA SER A 250 -13.96 2.27 11.40
C SER A 250 -13.90 0.88 10.76
N GLN A 251 -14.47 -0.13 11.43
CA GLN A 251 -14.64 -1.47 10.86
C GLN A 251 -15.39 -1.42 9.52
N ASN A 252 -16.43 -0.59 9.40
CA ASN A 252 -17.20 -0.45 8.16
C ASN A 252 -16.38 0.13 6.99
N LEU A 253 -15.38 0.98 7.28
CA LEU A 253 -14.45 1.44 6.24
C LEU A 253 -13.42 0.38 5.91
N LEU A 254 -12.89 -0.34 6.90
CA LEU A 254 -12.00 -1.49 6.66
C LEU A 254 -12.69 -2.49 5.72
N ASP A 255 -13.94 -2.82 6.00
CA ASP A 255 -14.74 -3.75 5.19
C ASP A 255 -14.87 -3.25 3.74
N GLN A 256 -15.13 -1.96 3.52
CA GLN A 256 -15.21 -1.38 2.17
C GLN A 256 -13.87 -1.43 1.43
N TYR A 257 -12.76 -1.11 2.09
CA TYR A 257 -11.42 -1.14 1.48
C TYR A 257 -10.96 -2.58 1.17
N LEU A 258 -11.31 -3.55 2.02
CA LEU A 258 -11.07 -4.96 1.73
C LEU A 258 -11.89 -5.42 0.51
N GLU A 259 -13.16 -5.03 0.40
CA GLU A 259 -13.97 -5.36 -0.80
C GLU A 259 -13.43 -4.70 -2.08
N MET A 260 -12.76 -3.53 -1.98
CA MET A 260 -12.13 -2.91 -3.15
C MET A 260 -10.98 -3.73 -3.75
N LEU A 261 -10.44 -4.74 -3.04
CA LEU A 261 -9.42 -5.63 -3.59
C LEU A 261 -9.87 -6.34 -4.87
N PHE A 262 -11.18 -6.56 -5.07
CA PHE A 262 -11.74 -7.07 -6.32
C PHE A 262 -11.59 -6.12 -7.53
N GLN A 263 -11.13 -4.88 -7.34
CA GLN A 263 -10.83 -3.94 -8.43
C GLN A 263 -9.35 -3.94 -8.82
N TYR A 264 -8.52 -4.62 -8.03
CA TYR A 264 -7.08 -4.76 -8.22
C TYR A 264 -6.73 -6.20 -8.61
N ASP A 265 -7.71 -6.98 -9.05
CA ASP A 265 -7.47 -8.37 -9.39
C ASP A 265 -6.58 -8.51 -10.63
N GLU A 266 -5.70 -9.48 -10.54
CA GLU A 266 -4.81 -9.91 -11.62
C GLU A 266 -5.01 -11.42 -11.82
N PHE A 267 -6.28 -11.84 -11.90
CA PHE A 267 -6.64 -13.25 -11.90
C PHE A 267 -6.16 -14.02 -13.14
N ASP A 268 -5.81 -13.31 -14.20
CA ASP A 268 -5.25 -13.89 -15.41
C ASP A 268 -3.71 -13.94 -15.40
N GLU A 269 -3.07 -13.37 -14.38
CA GLU A 269 -1.61 -13.23 -14.30
C GLU A 269 -1.00 -14.14 -13.23
N GLN A 270 0.10 -14.80 -13.61
CA GLN A 270 0.84 -15.70 -12.70
C GLN A 270 1.97 -14.96 -12.00
N GLY A 271 2.19 -15.34 -10.75
CA GLY A 271 3.28 -14.81 -9.96
C GLY A 271 2.77 -14.02 -8.77
N GLN A 272 3.69 -13.34 -8.11
CA GLN A 272 3.35 -12.48 -7.00
C GLN A 272 4.48 -11.48 -6.67
N ASP A 273 4.14 -10.20 -6.65
CA ASP A 273 5.03 -9.09 -6.27
C ASP A 273 5.06 -8.84 -4.75
N ILE A 274 5.34 -9.88 -3.96
CA ILE A 274 5.45 -9.72 -2.50
C ILE A 274 6.63 -8.83 -2.08
N VAL A 275 7.70 -8.76 -2.89
CA VAL A 275 8.83 -7.85 -2.66
C VAL A 275 8.38 -6.40 -2.75
N GLY A 276 7.63 -6.03 -3.79
CA GLY A 276 7.05 -4.70 -3.93
C GLY A 276 6.10 -4.37 -2.79
N ALA A 277 5.19 -5.28 -2.44
CA ALA A 277 4.25 -5.09 -1.32
C ALA A 277 4.97 -4.82 0.01
N LEU A 278 5.96 -5.63 0.38
CA LEU A 278 6.76 -5.44 1.59
C LEU A 278 7.53 -4.12 1.54
N GLY A 279 8.15 -3.79 0.41
CA GLY A 279 8.87 -2.54 0.22
C GLY A 279 8.00 -1.30 0.42
N VAL A 280 6.75 -1.33 -0.07
CA VAL A 280 5.79 -0.23 0.09
C VAL A 280 5.51 0.08 1.57
N THR A 281 5.43 -0.94 2.43
CA THR A 281 5.11 -0.75 3.85
C THR A 281 6.14 0.09 4.62
N VAL A 282 7.38 0.18 4.14
CA VAL A 282 8.47 0.87 4.81
C VAL A 282 8.89 2.17 4.12
N TYR A 283 8.16 2.62 3.10
CA TYR A 283 8.42 3.92 2.49
C TYR A 283 7.91 5.06 3.38
N ASP A 284 8.67 6.17 3.41
CA ASP A 284 8.34 7.35 4.19
C ASP A 284 6.92 7.86 3.91
N ASP A 285 6.47 7.86 2.65
CA ASP A 285 5.12 8.34 2.30
C ASP A 285 4.03 7.46 2.92
N PHE A 286 4.20 6.13 2.90
CA PHE A 286 3.26 5.19 3.49
C PHE A 286 3.25 5.30 5.02
N LEU A 287 4.43 5.41 5.64
CA LEU A 287 4.56 5.61 7.08
C LEU A 287 3.98 6.97 7.52
N ASN A 288 4.21 8.04 6.76
CA ASN A 288 3.66 9.36 7.05
C ASN A 288 2.13 9.40 6.86
N ALA A 289 1.54 8.43 6.15
CA ALA A 289 0.10 8.26 5.99
C ALA A 289 -0.58 7.52 7.17
N GLY A 290 -0.15 7.82 8.40
CA GLY A 290 -0.84 7.45 9.63
C GLY A 290 -0.20 6.36 10.48
N TYR A 291 1.01 5.89 10.16
CA TYR A 291 1.77 5.00 11.03
C TYR A 291 2.15 5.73 12.34
N ARG A 292 1.95 5.05 13.48
CA ARG A 292 2.20 5.61 14.82
C ARG A 292 3.59 5.27 15.34
N LYS A 293 4.54 6.19 15.19
CA LYS A 293 5.93 6.00 15.69
C LYS A 293 6.04 5.97 17.22
N ASP A 294 4.97 6.33 17.94
CA ASP A 294 4.89 6.38 19.39
C ASP A 294 4.38 5.07 20.02
N ILE A 295 3.98 4.10 19.20
CA ILE A 295 3.69 2.73 19.64
C ILE A 295 4.72 1.78 19.05
N ASP A 296 4.76 0.58 19.59
CA ASP A 296 5.65 -0.48 19.08
C ASP A 296 4.88 -1.63 18.43
N ASN A 297 3.55 -1.65 18.58
CA ASN A 297 2.72 -2.75 18.12
C ASN A 297 2.35 -2.55 16.64
N HIS A 298 3.28 -2.92 15.76
CA HIS A 298 3.14 -2.83 14.31
C HIS A 298 3.22 -4.22 13.68
N LEU A 299 2.24 -4.56 12.86
CA LEU A 299 2.12 -5.89 12.26
C LEU A 299 1.83 -5.82 10.76
N ILE A 300 2.48 -6.69 10.00
CA ILE A 300 2.06 -7.08 8.65
C ILE A 300 1.38 -8.44 8.74
N ILE A 301 0.18 -8.56 8.18
CA ILE A 301 -0.48 -9.84 7.95
C ILE A 301 -0.55 -10.05 6.44
N TYR A 302 0.21 -11.03 5.97
CA TYR A 302 0.25 -11.41 4.56
C TYR A 302 -0.62 -12.64 4.32
N LEU A 303 -1.70 -12.45 3.57
CA LEU A 303 -2.66 -13.48 3.18
C LEU A 303 -2.41 -13.86 1.73
N THR A 304 -2.11 -15.13 1.47
CA THR A 304 -1.78 -15.58 0.11
C THR A 304 -2.37 -16.91 -0.28
N ALA A 305 -2.75 -17.01 -1.55
CA ALA A 305 -3.16 -18.23 -2.19
C ALA A 305 -2.00 -19.08 -2.70
N THR A 306 -0.78 -18.53 -2.79
CA THR A 306 0.34 -19.11 -3.52
C THR A 306 1.69 -18.87 -2.85
N THR A 307 2.70 -19.63 -3.28
CA THR A 307 4.12 -19.36 -2.98
C THR A 307 4.94 -19.17 -4.26
N LYS A 308 4.28 -18.81 -5.37
CA LYS A 308 4.90 -18.51 -6.67
C LYS A 308 5.34 -17.04 -6.70
N PHE A 309 6.35 -16.69 -5.91
CA PHE A 309 6.87 -15.33 -5.87
C PHE A 309 7.68 -15.01 -7.13
N ASN A 310 7.58 -13.77 -7.61
CA ASN A 310 8.42 -13.31 -8.73
C ASN A 310 9.88 -13.21 -8.34
N GLU A 311 10.11 -12.81 -7.09
CA GLU A 311 11.42 -12.55 -6.50
C GLU A 311 11.48 -13.11 -5.07
N ASP A 312 12.68 -13.35 -4.54
CA ASP A 312 12.84 -13.85 -3.16
C ASP A 312 12.58 -12.73 -2.13
N PRO A 313 11.51 -12.82 -1.32
CA PRO A 313 11.17 -11.79 -0.33
C PRO A 313 12.04 -11.81 0.91
N HIS A 314 12.92 -12.81 1.08
CA HIS A 314 13.64 -13.02 2.33
C HIS A 314 14.44 -11.81 2.80
N ALA A 315 15.21 -11.16 1.91
CA ALA A 315 16.06 -10.04 2.29
C ALA A 315 15.25 -8.82 2.77
N VAL A 316 14.11 -8.53 2.11
CA VAL A 316 13.24 -7.41 2.48
C VAL A 316 12.52 -7.70 3.78
N ALA A 317 11.98 -8.92 3.92
CA ALA A 317 11.30 -9.34 5.14
C ALA A 317 12.24 -9.38 6.35
N GLU A 318 13.46 -9.93 6.18
CA GLU A 318 14.48 -9.94 7.24
C GLU A 318 14.80 -8.52 7.68
N LYS A 319 15.00 -7.58 6.73
CA LYS A 319 15.26 -6.19 7.07
C LYS A 319 14.13 -5.55 7.88
N ILE A 320 12.86 -5.77 7.49
CA ILE A 320 11.68 -5.26 8.22
C ILE A 320 11.67 -5.78 9.65
N LEU A 321 11.94 -7.09 9.82
CA LEU A 321 11.98 -7.74 11.13
C LEU A 321 13.15 -7.23 11.99
N THR A 322 14.35 -7.08 11.40
CA THR A 322 15.54 -6.63 12.15
C THR A 322 15.49 -5.16 12.51
N ASP A 323 14.90 -4.32 11.66
CA ASP A 323 14.69 -2.90 11.93
C ASP A 323 13.59 -2.69 12.99
N GLY A 324 12.77 -3.70 13.25
CA GLY A 324 11.66 -3.64 14.18
C GLY A 324 10.49 -2.79 13.69
N THR A 325 10.44 -2.47 12.39
CA THR A 325 9.38 -1.64 11.81
C THR A 325 8.02 -2.33 11.90
N TYR A 326 8.01 -3.65 11.66
CA TYR A 326 6.84 -4.51 11.78
C TYR A 326 7.24 -5.92 12.24
N GLY A 327 6.38 -6.57 13.02
CA GLY A 327 6.29 -8.03 13.01
C GLY A 327 5.60 -8.51 11.73
N ILE A 328 5.81 -9.75 11.30
CA ILE A 328 5.19 -10.29 10.08
C ILE A 328 4.53 -11.65 10.39
N ILE A 329 3.24 -11.76 10.10
CA ILE A 329 2.48 -13.01 10.08
C ILE A 329 2.17 -13.37 8.63
N THR A 330 2.45 -14.61 8.25
CA THR A 330 2.08 -15.16 6.93
C THR A 330 1.00 -16.21 7.07
N VAL A 331 -0.03 -16.13 6.23
CA VAL A 331 -1.12 -17.11 6.16
C VAL A 331 -1.22 -17.62 4.72
N GLY A 332 -0.72 -18.83 4.49
CA GLY A 332 -0.90 -19.54 3.22
C GLY A 332 -2.27 -20.22 3.18
N TYR A 333 -3.08 -19.94 2.17
CA TYR A 333 -4.45 -20.42 2.05
C TYR A 333 -4.71 -21.09 0.70
N GLY A 334 -5.07 -22.37 0.72
CA GLY A 334 -5.43 -23.12 -0.48
C GLY A 334 -4.28 -23.93 -1.08
N PRO A 335 -4.52 -24.60 -2.22
CA PRO A 335 -3.67 -25.68 -2.69
C PRO A 335 -2.34 -25.22 -3.30
N GLN A 336 -2.20 -23.93 -3.63
CA GLN A 336 -0.99 -23.40 -4.29
C GLN A 336 0.01 -22.80 -3.29
N ALA A 337 -0.41 -22.51 -2.05
CA ALA A 337 0.43 -22.02 -0.96
C ALA A 337 1.25 -23.17 -0.31
N THR A 338 2.12 -23.80 -1.09
CA THR A 338 2.74 -25.09 -0.73
C THR A 338 4.09 -24.95 -0.02
N ASP A 339 4.87 -23.90 -0.29
CA ASP A 339 6.19 -23.71 0.34
C ASP A 339 6.08 -23.02 1.71
N LYS A 340 5.75 -23.82 2.74
CA LYS A 340 5.71 -23.34 4.13
C LYS A 340 7.06 -22.73 4.59
N LYS A 341 8.20 -23.21 4.07
CA LYS A 341 9.51 -22.68 4.47
C LYS A 341 9.74 -21.29 3.90
N ALA A 342 9.28 -21.02 2.68
CA ALA A 342 9.33 -19.68 2.11
C ALA A 342 8.50 -18.69 2.95
N LEU A 343 7.28 -19.08 3.35
CA LEU A 343 6.45 -18.28 4.25
C LEU A 343 7.09 -18.08 5.64
N GLN A 344 7.78 -19.09 6.18
CA GLN A 344 8.56 -18.97 7.42
C GLN A 344 9.71 -17.98 7.31
N ARG A 345 10.39 -17.90 6.16
CA ARG A 345 11.47 -16.91 5.94
C ARG A 345 10.94 -15.48 5.89
N ILE A 346 9.69 -15.29 5.49
CA ILE A 346 9.02 -13.98 5.49
C ILE A 346 8.56 -13.61 6.91
N SER A 347 7.92 -14.54 7.63
CA SER A 347 7.38 -14.30 8.97
C SER A 347 8.42 -14.36 10.10
N GLY A 348 9.66 -14.72 9.79
CA GLY A 348 10.72 -14.89 10.79
C GLY A 348 10.62 -16.16 11.63
N GLY A 349 9.79 -17.13 11.21
CA GLY A 349 9.74 -18.48 11.79
C GLY A 349 8.33 -19.06 11.96
N GLU A 350 8.28 -20.32 12.41
CA GLU A 350 7.04 -21.11 12.43
C GLU A 350 5.92 -20.53 13.30
N LYS A 351 6.24 -19.82 14.38
CA LYS A 351 5.24 -19.24 15.29
C LYS A 351 4.33 -18.20 14.63
N CYS A 352 4.79 -17.57 13.55
CA CYS A 352 4.06 -16.57 12.78
C CYS A 352 3.65 -17.08 11.38
N THR A 353 3.79 -18.39 11.13
CA THR A 353 3.40 -19.00 9.86
C THR A 353 2.17 -19.89 10.04
N PHE A 354 1.09 -19.53 9.37
CA PHE A 354 -0.16 -20.29 9.37
C PHE A 354 -0.42 -20.85 7.96
N SER A 355 -1.11 -21.99 7.92
CA SER A 355 -1.54 -22.61 6.67
C SER A 355 -2.94 -23.17 6.80
N ALA A 356 -3.74 -23.02 5.76
CA ALA A 356 -5.12 -23.49 5.70
C ALA A 356 -5.44 -24.01 4.30
N ASN A 357 -6.27 -25.05 4.21
CA ASN A 357 -6.66 -25.65 2.92
C ASN A 357 -8.15 -25.42 2.58
N ASN A 358 -8.90 -24.84 3.51
CA ASN A 358 -10.31 -24.50 3.37
C ASN A 358 -10.71 -23.42 4.39
N LYS A 359 -11.85 -22.75 4.15
CA LYS A 359 -12.36 -21.64 4.95
C LYS A 359 -12.43 -21.95 6.45
N ASP A 360 -12.93 -23.12 6.83
CA ASP A 360 -13.01 -23.51 8.24
C ASP A 360 -11.63 -23.57 8.91
N SER A 361 -10.64 -24.15 8.21
CA SER A 361 -9.27 -24.20 8.70
C SER A 361 -8.58 -22.84 8.74
N LEU A 362 -8.95 -21.93 7.83
CA LEU A 362 -8.48 -20.55 7.81
C LEU A 362 -8.99 -19.80 9.05
N ASN A 363 -10.30 -19.83 9.27
CA ASN A 363 -10.94 -19.11 10.38
C ASN A 363 -10.52 -19.66 11.76
N ARG A 364 -10.10 -20.93 11.85
CA ARG A 364 -9.54 -21.50 13.10
C ARG A 364 -8.25 -20.83 13.56
N HIS A 365 -7.55 -20.09 12.70
CA HIS A 365 -6.33 -19.36 13.08
C HIS A 365 -6.62 -18.00 13.71
N GLU A 366 -7.83 -17.44 13.55
CA GLU A 366 -8.18 -16.11 14.07
C GLU A 366 -7.88 -15.95 15.57
N PRO A 367 -8.28 -16.88 16.47
CA PRO A 367 -8.03 -16.72 17.89
C PRO A 367 -6.54 -16.72 18.23
N ALA A 368 -5.73 -17.50 17.50
CA ALA A 368 -4.29 -17.58 17.72
C ALA A 368 -3.59 -16.28 17.28
N ILE A 369 -3.97 -15.74 16.12
CA ILE A 369 -3.41 -14.47 15.62
C ILE A 369 -3.87 -13.29 16.49
N GLN A 370 -5.13 -13.27 16.92
CA GLN A 370 -5.62 -12.28 17.88
C GLN A 370 -4.88 -12.35 19.22
N ALA A 371 -4.50 -13.55 19.68
CA ALA A 371 -3.68 -13.71 20.87
C ALA A 371 -2.28 -13.11 20.67
N LEU A 372 -1.63 -13.37 19.52
CA LEU A 372 -0.34 -12.76 19.18
C LEU A 372 -0.40 -11.23 19.20
N ILE A 373 -1.44 -10.63 18.62
CA ILE A 373 -1.64 -9.16 18.62
C ILE A 373 -1.80 -8.62 20.04
N ARG A 374 -2.57 -9.31 20.89
CA ARG A 374 -2.76 -8.92 22.30
C ARG A 374 -1.47 -9.08 23.10
N GLU A 375 -0.74 -10.17 22.92
CA GLU A 375 0.52 -10.44 23.62
C GLU A 375 1.62 -9.45 23.22
N ALA A 376 1.69 -9.05 21.95
CA ALA A 376 2.64 -8.03 21.48
C ALA A 376 2.47 -6.69 22.20
N SER A 377 1.24 -6.35 22.62
CA SER A 377 0.98 -5.15 23.42
C SER A 377 1.52 -5.22 24.86
N LEU A 378 1.85 -6.42 25.36
CA LEU A 378 2.31 -6.68 26.73
C LEU A 378 3.78 -7.08 26.81
N ASN A 379 4.34 -7.69 25.76
CA ASN A 379 5.62 -8.41 25.80
C ASN A 379 6.74 -7.76 25.00
N GLU A 380 7.07 -6.50 25.29
CA GLU A 380 8.26 -5.85 24.71
C GLU A 380 8.40 -6.03 23.18
N ARG A 381 7.29 -5.87 22.45
CA ARG A 381 7.32 -5.57 21.00
C ARG A 381 7.61 -6.75 20.07
N LYS A 382 7.59 -7.99 20.57
CA LYS A 382 8.01 -9.15 19.78
C LYS A 382 6.86 -9.99 19.29
N TYR A 383 6.62 -9.96 17.98
CA TYR A 383 5.83 -10.98 17.34
C TYR A 383 6.68 -12.25 17.21
N CYS A 384 6.15 -13.36 17.73
CA CYS A 384 6.72 -14.70 17.49
C CYS A 384 8.15 -14.94 18.01
N GLY A 385 8.62 -14.12 18.94
CA GLY A 385 9.90 -14.28 19.63
C GLY A 385 11.09 -13.58 18.97
N ASN A 386 10.85 -12.77 17.94
CA ASN A 386 11.87 -11.93 17.29
C ASN A 386 11.83 -10.50 17.81
#